data_AF-A0A0F4JJ84-F1
#
_entry.id   AF-A0A0F4JJ84-F1
#
_cell.length_a   1.000
_cell.length_b   1.000
_cell.length_c   1.000
_cell.angle_alpha   90.00
_cell.angle_beta   90.00
_cell.angle_gamma   90.00
#
_symmetry.space_group_name_H-M   'P 1'
#
loop_
_entity.id
_entity.type
_entity.pdbx_description
1 polymer ?
#
loop_
_entity_poly.entity_id
_entity_poly.type
_entity_poly.pdbx_seq_one_letter_code
_entity_poly.pdbx_strand_id
1 'polypeptide(L)'
;LDGAARLEVFAQLTGFVAGHVGYEIAQARAALPPGRAEAEARYLAAVAADGRHPELAEALASAGSPPTPDDTFARFLDRLVDGLDST
;
A
#
# COMPACT_ATOMS: atom_id res chain seq x y z
N LEU A 1 28.68 4.99 12.74
CA LEU A 1 28.45 3.56 12.46
C LEU A 1 29.80 2.91 12.13
N ASP A 2 30.16 1.86 12.88
CA ASP A 2 31.26 1.00 12.48
C ASP A 2 30.87 0.16 11.25
N GLY A 3 31.81 -0.63 10.72
CA GLY A 3 31.58 -1.42 9.51
C GLY A 3 30.46 -2.45 9.64
N ALA A 4 30.24 -3.00 10.83
CA ALA A 4 29.20 -4.00 11.07
C ALA A 4 27.81 -3.35 11.08
N ALA A 5 27.65 -2.22 11.79
CA ALA A 5 26.39 -1.48 11.83
C ALA A 5 25.97 -0.97 10.44
N ARG A 6 26.93 -0.58 9.58
CA ARG A 6 26.63 -0.17 8.20
C ARG A 6 26.10 -1.33 7.34
N LEU A 7 26.65 -2.54 7.52
CA LEU A 7 26.18 -3.72 6.80
C LEU A 7 24.79 -4.16 7.27
N GLU A 8 24.49 -4.01 8.55
CA GLU A 8 23.17 -4.30 9.10
C GLU A 8 22.10 -3.38 8.53
N VAL A 9 22.35 -2.07 8.50
CA VAL A 9 21.46 -1.08 7.86
C VAL A 9 21.25 -1.40 6.37
N PHE A 10 22.31 -1.78 5.66
CA PHE A 10 22.22 -2.17 4.25
C PHE A 10 21.36 -3.43 4.06
N ALA A 11 21.50 -4.44 4.93
CA ALA A 11 20.70 -5.65 4.90
C ALA A 11 19.22 -5.38 5.19
N GLN A 12 18.93 -4.50 6.16
CA GLN A 12 17.56 -4.09 6.49
C GLN A 12 16.88 -3.36 5.34
N LEU A 13 17.56 -2.40 4.71
CA LEU A 13 17.02 -1.65 3.58
C LEU A 13 16.75 -2.57 2.38
N THR A 14 17.71 -3.43 2.03
CA THR A 14 17.56 -4.34 0.89
C THR A 14 16.48 -5.40 1.12
N GLY A 15 16.36 -5.91 2.35
CA GLY A 15 15.28 -6.81 2.76
C GLY A 15 13.91 -6.15 2.69
N PHE A 16 13.79 -4.91 3.16
CA PHE A 16 12.55 -4.13 3.06
C PHE A 16 12.10 -3.93 1.61
N VAL A 17 13.00 -3.48 0.74
CA VAL A 17 12.70 -3.26 -0.70
C VAL A 17 12.25 -4.54 -1.37
N ALA A 18 12.98 -5.65 -1.15
CA ALA A 18 12.64 -6.94 -1.76
C ALA A 18 11.27 -7.45 -1.30
N GLY A 19 10.94 -7.29 -0.02
CA GLY A 19 9.64 -7.66 0.54
C GLY A 19 8.50 -6.80 -0.02
N HIS A 20 8.68 -5.48 -0.11
CA HIS A 20 7.68 -4.57 -0.63
C HIS A 20 7.35 -4.86 -2.10
N VAL A 21 8.38 -4.94 -2.95
CA VAL A 21 8.21 -5.24 -4.38
C VAL A 21 7.58 -6.62 -4.60
N GLY A 22 7.98 -7.62 -3.80
CA GLY A 22 7.37 -8.95 -3.85
C GLY A 22 5.89 -8.95 -3.53
N TYR A 23 5.47 -8.16 -2.53
CA TYR A 23 4.06 -7.98 -2.17
C TYR A 23 3.27 -7.32 -3.31
N GLU A 24 3.80 -6.26 -3.92
CA GLU A 24 3.12 -5.56 -5.02
C GLU A 24 2.93 -6.46 -6.24
N ILE A 25 3.95 -7.25 -6.59
CA ILE A 25 3.84 -8.23 -7.68
C ILE A 25 2.77 -9.29 -7.38
N ALA A 26 2.67 -9.76 -6.12
CA ALA A 26 1.65 -10.72 -5.73
C ALA A 26 0.23 -10.12 -5.80
N GLN A 27 0.05 -8.88 -5.36
CA GLN A 27 -1.22 -8.16 -5.45
C GLN A 27 -1.63 -7.90 -6.90
N ALA A 28 -0.70 -7.43 -7.74
CA ALA A 28 -0.94 -7.23 -9.17
C ALA A 28 -1.36 -8.54 -9.86
N ARG A 29 -0.78 -9.68 -9.45
CA ARG A 29 -1.18 -11.00 -9.93
C ARG A 29 -2.57 -11.43 -9.40
N ALA A 30 -2.92 -11.08 -8.18
CA ALA A 30 -4.25 -11.38 -7.65
C ALA A 30 -5.37 -10.58 -8.36
N ALA A 31 -5.05 -9.39 -8.88
CA ALA A 31 -5.96 -8.53 -9.63
C ALA A 31 -6.19 -8.96 -11.10
N LEU A 32 -5.73 -10.15 -11.52
CA LEU A 32 -5.50 -10.52 -12.92
C LEU A 32 -6.68 -10.72 -13.89
N PRO A 33 -7.99 -10.68 -13.56
CA PRO A 33 -8.95 -10.38 -14.61
C PRO A 33 -8.86 -8.87 -14.89
N PRO A 34 -8.34 -8.42 -16.06
CA PRO A 34 -8.31 -7.01 -16.39
C PRO A 34 -9.73 -6.42 -16.24
N GLY A 35 -9.82 -5.30 -15.53
CA GLY A 35 -11.08 -4.63 -15.23
C GLY A 35 -11.88 -5.20 -14.05
N ARG A 36 -11.39 -6.22 -13.31
CA ARG A 36 -12.08 -6.72 -12.10
C ARG A 36 -12.24 -5.62 -11.05
N ALA A 37 -11.16 -4.93 -10.70
CA ALA A 37 -11.19 -3.88 -9.68
C ALA A 37 -12.12 -2.73 -10.10
N GLU A 38 -12.13 -2.37 -11.38
CA GLU A 38 -13.01 -1.32 -11.92
C GLU A 38 -14.48 -1.78 -11.96
N ALA A 39 -14.75 -3.05 -12.27
CA ALA A 39 -16.08 -3.62 -12.23
C ALA A 39 -16.63 -3.69 -10.80
N GLU A 40 -15.80 -4.08 -9.85
CA GLU A 40 -16.12 -4.09 -8.43
C GLU A 40 -16.37 -2.66 -7.90
N ALA A 41 -15.53 -1.69 -8.26
CA ALA A 41 -15.75 -0.29 -7.91
C ALA A 41 -17.07 0.26 -8.48
N ARG A 42 -17.38 -0.03 -9.76
CA ARG A 42 -18.67 0.36 -10.36
C ARG A 42 -19.87 -0.30 -9.67
N TYR A 43 -19.74 -1.57 -9.31
CA TYR A 43 -20.77 -2.30 -8.59
C TYR A 43 -21.01 -1.69 -7.20
N LEU A 44 -19.96 -1.47 -6.41
CA LEU A 44 -20.07 -0.87 -5.08
C LEU A 44 -20.64 0.55 -5.12
N ALA A 45 -20.26 1.34 -6.13
CA ALA A 45 -20.86 2.66 -6.35
C ALA A 45 -22.37 2.57 -6.66
N ALA A 46 -22.79 1.59 -7.49
CA ALA A 46 -24.20 1.37 -7.79
C ALA A 46 -25.00 0.91 -6.55
N VAL A 47 -24.41 0.04 -5.71
CA VAL A 47 -25.01 -0.40 -4.44
C VAL A 47 -25.11 0.76 -3.45
N ALA A 48 -24.08 1.59 -3.33
CA ALA A 48 -24.14 2.77 -2.46
C ALA A 48 -25.18 3.80 -2.92
N ALA A 49 -25.39 3.94 -4.23
CA ALA A 49 -26.35 4.88 -4.81
C ALA A 49 -27.81 4.44 -4.65
N ASP A 50 -28.09 3.17 -4.30
CA ASP A 50 -29.45 2.67 -4.15
C ASP A 50 -30.16 3.12 -2.86
N GLY A 51 -29.42 3.78 -1.96
CA GLY A 51 -29.93 4.36 -0.71
C GLY A 51 -30.24 3.34 0.40
N ARG A 52 -29.96 2.05 0.18
CA ARG A 52 -30.21 0.96 1.15
C ARG A 52 -28.99 0.63 2.01
N HIS A 53 -27.82 1.19 1.68
CA HIS A 53 -26.54 0.94 2.33
C HIS A 53 -25.81 2.25 2.70
N PRO A 54 -26.35 3.05 3.65
CA PRO A 54 -25.76 4.33 4.04
C PRO A 54 -24.34 4.21 4.60
N GLU A 55 -24.05 3.14 5.34
CA GLU A 55 -22.72 2.84 5.86
C GLU A 55 -21.69 2.58 4.74
N LEU A 56 -22.12 1.96 3.64
CA LEU A 56 -21.27 1.74 2.46
C LEU A 56 -21.01 3.07 1.74
N ALA A 57 -22.03 3.92 1.61
CA ALA A 57 -21.90 5.22 0.98
C ALA A 57 -20.94 6.13 1.76
N GLU A 58 -21.01 6.14 3.10
CA GLU A 58 -20.11 6.89 3.96
C GLU A 58 -18.67 6.36 3.88
N ALA A 59 -18.49 5.03 3.91
CA ALA A 59 -17.18 4.41 3.75
C ALA A 59 -16.54 4.77 2.40
N LEU A 60 -17.29 4.76 1.30
CA LEU A 60 -16.78 5.15 -0.02
C LEU A 60 -16.49 6.65 -0.13
N ALA A 61 -17.28 7.51 0.53
CA ALA A 61 -17.06 8.96 0.53
C ALA A 61 -15.86 9.40 1.40
N SER A 62 -15.61 8.66 2.49
CA SER A 62 -14.46 8.88 3.39
C SER A 62 -13.18 8.22 2.89
N ALA A 63 -13.29 7.24 2.00
CA ALA A 63 -12.16 6.66 1.30
C ALA A 63 -11.56 7.70 0.35
N GLY A 64 -10.54 8.41 0.81
CA GLY A 64 -9.68 9.20 -0.07
C GLY A 64 -9.05 8.34 -1.16
N SER A 65 -8.40 8.98 -2.14
CA SER A 65 -7.62 8.24 -3.14
C SER A 65 -6.67 7.27 -2.43
N PRO A 66 -6.67 5.97 -2.80
CA PRO A 66 -5.67 5.05 -2.30
C PRO A 66 -4.29 5.65 -2.53
N PRO A 67 -3.40 5.68 -1.53
CA PRO A 67 -2.04 6.16 -1.72
C PRO A 67 -1.41 5.36 -2.87
N THR A 68 -0.66 6.04 -3.73
CA THR A 68 0.03 5.33 -4.80
C THR A 68 1.04 4.34 -4.20
N PRO A 69 1.44 3.30 -4.95
CA PRO A 69 2.60 2.48 -4.62
C PRO A 69 3.80 3.31 -4.14
N ASP A 70 4.12 4.37 -4.88
CA ASP A 70 5.25 5.25 -4.60
C ASP A 70 5.08 6.03 -3.28
N ASP A 71 3.87 6.55 -2.99
CA ASP A 71 3.58 7.23 -1.72
C ASP A 71 3.70 6.27 -0.53
N THR A 72 3.28 5.02 -0.73
CA THR A 72 3.36 3.98 0.29
C THR A 72 4.81 3.57 0.56
N PHE A 73 5.60 3.40 -0.52
CA PHE A 73 7.02 3.11 -0.45
C PHE A 73 7.78 4.22 0.26
N ALA A 74 7.59 5.48 -0.15
CA ALA A 74 8.24 6.64 0.46
C ALA A 74 7.95 6.73 1.96
N ARG A 75 6.68 6.59 2.37
CA ARG A 75 6.29 6.64 3.78
C ARG A 75 6.93 5.53 4.62
N PHE A 76 7.09 4.33 4.07
CA PHE A 76 7.74 3.23 4.77
C PHE A 76 9.26 3.39 4.82
N LEU A 77 9.86 3.93 3.75
CA LEU A 77 11.27 4.26 3.73
C LEU A 77 11.61 5.36 4.74
N ASP A 78 10.81 6.43 4.79
CA ASP A 78 10.98 7.52 5.77
C ASP A 78 10.91 6.98 7.19
N ARG A 79 9.94 6.13 7.51
CA ARG A 79 9.84 5.49 8.84
C ARG A 79 11.01 4.57 9.17
N LEU A 80 11.56 3.87 8.17
CA LEU A 80 12.73 3.03 8.36
C LEU A 80 13.96 3.88 8.65
N VAL A 81 14.16 4.97 7.89
CA VAL A 81 15.26 5.91 8.08
C VAL A 81 15.15 6.65 9.42
N ASP A 82 13.97 7.17 9.75
CA ASP A 82 13.69 7.83 11.04
C ASP A 82 13.98 6.90 12.23
N GLY A 83 13.64 5.61 12.09
CA GLY A 83 13.94 4.61 13.11
C GLY A 83 15.44 4.36 13.29
N LEU A 84 16.22 4.45 12.22
CA LEU A 84 17.68 4.29 12.22
C LEU A 84 18.43 5.51 12.76
N ASP A 85 17.90 6.72 12.54
CA ASP A 85 18.47 7.96 13.08
C ASP A 85 18.16 8.15 14.58
N SER A 86 17.17 7.43 15.10
CA SER A 86 16.73 7.50 16.51
C SER A 86 17.55 6.64 17.50
N THR A 87 18.50 5.83 17.00
CA THR A 87 19.39 4.95 17.78
C THR A 87 20.81 5.48 17.87
#